data_AF-D0A5B0-F1
#
_entry.id   AF-D0A5B0-F1
#
_cell.length_a   1.000
_cell.length_b   1.000
_cell.length_c   1.000
_cell.angle_alpha   90.00
_cell.angle_beta   90.00
_cell.angle_gamma   90.00
#
_symmetry.space_group_name_H-M   'P 1'
#
loop_
_entity.id
_entity.type
_entity.pdbx_description
1 polymer ?
#
loop_
_entity_poly.entity_id
_entity_poly.type
_entity_poly.pdbx_seq_one_letter_code
_entity_poly.pdbx_strand_id
1 'polypeptide(L)'
;MPTQSPPALLRNLHCSLPTIVRLYKDIASSLNCPSREDSIKMLLPLEISTAADGEEVINFFCRELGMSVTSLRQWRCAVMSGMRRNWWRNCMRNKLAVVPTGTLSPNMDDFLFARSCITDLKAVISPFLTLAQPQAANAPRGSSFVATRNILPGVFLLSVPTSAIFFSSPPPATDPLTSFFMHVEDLVGQLVAVECSGDPPPSHAGYVDYLKKSVTPCNNLPFLEMGEVTQLLGKAKSSVGVTTSLEDTSSPALQLWEYFHRDMEGLPLSVFLRERLTKEEYAWWVSLVLSRRTGAATLIPVVDKLNHSPEPNCYYTMATEESFCGIDVFDNMLAGVDSELLYEPYLHTFSIREIKEGEELSLCYASPATNPKQRGVVGAPVSGGGDGISVATGEGRAAWQLQWGFIPSIDSPYTSADLLEVATIVAERRVDIRQKLFPP
;
A
#
# COMPACT_ATOMS: atom_id res chain seq x y z
N MET A 1 -16.44 14.66 -39.94
CA MET A 1 -15.13 14.94 -39.33
C MET A 1 -14.24 13.74 -39.61
N PRO A 2 -13.08 13.86 -40.26
CA PRO A 2 -12.20 12.71 -40.42
C PRO A 2 -11.79 12.28 -39.01
N THR A 3 -12.10 11.04 -38.65
CA THR A 3 -11.69 10.42 -37.39
C THR A 3 -10.18 10.31 -37.40
N GLN A 4 -9.51 11.35 -36.89
CA GLN A 4 -8.07 11.32 -36.65
C GLN A 4 -7.80 10.10 -35.79
N SER A 5 -6.92 9.23 -36.28
CA SER A 5 -6.43 8.08 -35.52
C SER A 5 -5.91 8.57 -34.18
N PRO A 6 -6.24 7.88 -33.05
CA PRO A 6 -5.73 8.29 -31.76
C PRO A 6 -4.21 8.42 -31.78
N PRO A 7 -3.64 9.41 -31.06
CA PRO A 7 -2.20 9.64 -31.03
C PRO A 7 -1.41 8.37 -30.72
N ALA A 8 -0.20 8.27 -31.27
CA ALA A 8 0.62 7.08 -31.16
C ALA A 8 0.90 6.70 -29.70
N LEU A 9 1.18 7.69 -28.82
CA LEU A 9 1.38 7.46 -27.39
C LEU A 9 0.15 6.81 -26.75
N LEU A 10 -1.05 7.33 -27.00
CA LEU A 10 -2.29 6.81 -26.40
C LEU A 10 -2.49 5.31 -26.67
N ARG A 11 -2.17 4.86 -27.89
CA ARG A 11 -2.30 3.45 -28.30
C ARG A 11 -1.26 2.53 -27.66
N ASN A 12 -0.16 3.10 -27.16
CA ASN A 12 1.01 2.38 -26.66
C ASN A 12 1.35 2.77 -25.22
N LEU A 13 0.40 3.35 -24.46
CA LEU A 13 0.63 3.72 -23.05
C LEU A 13 0.99 2.51 -22.18
N HIS A 14 0.51 1.32 -22.56
CA HIS A 14 0.82 0.07 -21.86
C HIS A 14 2.18 -0.52 -22.24
N CYS A 15 2.91 0.09 -23.19
CA CYS A 15 4.24 -0.37 -23.57
C CYS A 15 5.31 0.20 -22.64
N SER A 16 6.40 -0.55 -22.47
CA SER A 16 7.58 -0.06 -21.74
C SER A 16 8.14 1.21 -22.37
N LEU A 17 8.76 2.06 -21.54
CA LEU A 17 9.36 3.31 -22.00
C LEU A 17 10.36 3.14 -23.16
N PRO A 18 11.30 2.16 -23.14
CA PRO A 18 12.19 1.92 -24.27
C PRO A 18 11.45 1.59 -25.58
N THR A 19 10.30 0.90 -25.47
CA THR A 19 9.46 0.56 -26.62
C THR A 19 8.78 1.81 -27.19
N ILE A 20 8.25 2.68 -26.32
CA ILE A 20 7.66 3.97 -26.73
C ILE A 20 8.72 4.84 -27.42
N VAL A 21 9.93 4.94 -26.85
CA VAL A 21 11.03 5.72 -27.44
C VAL A 21 11.41 5.18 -28.82
N ARG A 22 11.50 3.85 -28.99
CA ARG A 22 11.80 3.23 -30.30
C ARG A 22 10.71 3.55 -31.33
N LEU A 23 9.45 3.44 -30.94
CA LEU A 23 8.31 3.74 -31.80
C LEU A 23 8.35 5.18 -32.31
N TYR A 24 8.67 6.14 -31.44
CA TYR A 24 8.80 7.55 -31.85
C TYR A 24 10.04 7.83 -32.71
N LYS A 25 11.15 7.10 -32.51
CA LYS A 25 12.32 7.15 -33.42
C LYS A 25 11.99 6.65 -34.83
N ASP A 26 11.22 5.57 -34.94
CA ASP A 26 10.83 4.99 -36.23
C ASP A 26 9.86 5.93 -36.97
N ILE A 27 8.91 6.54 -36.26
CA ILE A 27 8.00 7.55 -36.82
C ILE A 27 8.80 8.76 -37.33
N ALA A 28 9.72 9.31 -36.54
CA ALA A 28 10.54 10.45 -36.94
C ALA A 28 11.40 10.13 -38.18
N SER A 29 11.95 8.92 -38.26
CA SER A 29 12.75 8.45 -39.40
C SER A 29 11.91 8.28 -40.67
N SER A 30 10.64 7.88 -40.54
CA SER A 30 9.72 7.69 -41.67
C SER A 30 9.21 9.01 -42.29
N LEU A 31 9.19 10.09 -41.51
CA LEU A 31 8.59 11.37 -41.90
C LEU A 31 9.55 12.31 -42.67
N ASN A 32 10.80 11.92 -42.93
CA ASN A 32 11.81 12.76 -43.62
C ASN A 32 11.86 14.21 -43.08
N CYS A 33 11.72 14.41 -41.76
CA CYS A 33 11.78 15.74 -41.16
C CYS A 33 13.20 16.31 -41.30
N PRO A 34 13.42 17.43 -42.03
CA PRO A 34 14.77 17.93 -42.32
C PRO A 34 15.34 18.85 -41.22
N SER A 35 14.55 19.28 -40.25
CA SER A 35 14.98 20.16 -39.16
C SER A 35 15.42 19.36 -37.93
N ARG A 36 16.72 19.45 -37.61
CA ARG A 36 17.33 18.85 -36.42
C ARG A 36 16.59 19.23 -35.12
N GLU A 37 15.97 20.41 -35.08
CA GLU A 37 15.19 20.91 -33.93
C GLU A 37 13.82 20.24 -33.74
N ASP A 38 13.10 19.88 -34.80
CA ASP A 38 11.79 19.23 -34.67
C ASP A 38 11.93 17.73 -34.37
N SER A 39 13.00 17.10 -34.89
CA SER A 39 13.35 15.72 -34.52
C SER A 39 13.77 15.59 -33.05
N ILE A 40 14.44 16.59 -32.48
CA ILE A 40 14.80 16.62 -31.06
C ILE A 40 13.55 16.81 -30.18
N LYS A 41 12.58 17.65 -30.59
CA LYS A 41 11.31 17.84 -29.88
C LYS A 41 10.41 16.59 -29.87
N MET A 42 10.63 15.63 -30.77
CA MET A 42 9.88 14.37 -30.82
C MET A 42 10.48 13.26 -29.96
N LEU A 43 11.70 13.41 -29.42
CA LEU A 43 12.36 12.35 -28.69
C LEU A 43 12.09 12.47 -27.20
N LEU A 44 11.27 11.57 -26.70
CA LEU A 44 11.11 11.33 -25.28
C LEU A 44 12.50 10.96 -24.68
N PRO A 45 12.94 11.61 -23.60
CA PRO A 45 14.22 11.27 -22.97
C PRO A 45 14.20 9.82 -22.49
N LEU A 46 15.36 9.15 -22.54
CA LEU A 46 15.49 7.75 -22.08
C LEU A 46 15.65 7.65 -20.56
N GLU A 47 16.13 8.72 -19.94
CA GLU A 47 16.38 8.83 -18.51
C GLU A 47 16.00 10.25 -18.06
N ILE A 48 15.52 10.37 -16.82
CA ILE A 48 15.30 11.65 -16.15
C ILE A 48 16.35 11.76 -15.06
N SER A 49 17.20 12.79 -15.14
CA SER A 49 18.24 13.05 -14.13
C SER A 49 18.06 14.40 -13.45
N THR A 50 17.22 15.26 -14.03
CA THR A 50 16.96 16.62 -13.55
C THR A 50 15.47 16.96 -13.65
N ALA A 51 15.06 17.96 -12.89
CA ALA A 51 13.72 18.54 -13.02
C ALA A 51 13.42 19.07 -14.44
N ALA A 52 14.44 19.49 -15.20
CA ALA A 52 14.29 19.95 -16.57
C ALA A 52 13.94 18.79 -17.52
N ASP A 53 14.60 17.64 -17.36
CA ASP A 53 14.27 16.43 -18.13
C ASP A 53 12.82 16.02 -17.89
N GLY A 54 12.37 16.09 -16.64
CA GLY A 54 10.98 15.83 -16.25
C GLY A 54 9.98 16.79 -16.88
N GLU A 55 10.32 18.08 -17.00
CA GLU A 55 9.46 19.05 -17.68
C GLU A 55 9.36 18.77 -19.19
N GLU A 56 10.41 18.25 -19.83
CA GLU A 56 10.32 17.82 -21.22
C GLU A 56 9.43 16.59 -21.40
N VAL A 57 9.44 15.65 -20.44
CA VAL A 57 8.48 14.53 -20.41
C VAL A 57 7.05 15.04 -20.29
N ILE A 58 6.79 15.99 -19.39
CA ILE A 58 5.46 16.62 -19.25
C ILE A 58 5.04 17.27 -20.57
N ASN A 59 5.91 18.08 -21.19
CA ASN A 59 5.62 18.73 -22.47
C ASN A 59 5.29 17.70 -23.56
N PHE A 60 6.09 16.63 -23.65
CA PHE A 60 5.89 15.55 -24.61
C PHE A 60 4.55 14.85 -24.38
N PHE A 61 4.29 14.35 -23.17
CA PHE A 61 3.07 13.62 -22.87
C PHE A 61 1.82 14.49 -23.07
N CYS A 62 1.84 15.75 -22.63
CA CYS A 62 0.73 16.66 -22.86
C CYS A 62 0.45 16.88 -24.34
N ARG A 63 1.50 17.12 -25.15
CA ARG A 63 1.35 17.28 -26.60
C ARG A 63 0.75 16.02 -27.24
N GLU A 64 1.31 14.85 -26.94
CA GLU A 64 0.89 13.59 -27.55
C GLU A 64 -0.48 13.12 -27.05
N LEU A 65 -0.87 13.45 -25.83
CA LEU A 65 -2.19 13.09 -25.28
C LEU A 65 -3.28 14.13 -25.56
N GLY A 66 -2.90 15.28 -26.15
CA GLY A 66 -3.80 16.40 -26.43
C GLY A 66 -4.29 17.10 -25.17
N MET A 67 -3.41 17.31 -24.20
CA MET A 67 -3.66 17.96 -22.92
C MET A 67 -2.96 19.31 -22.83
N SER A 68 -3.55 20.29 -22.14
CA SER A 68 -2.84 21.54 -21.84
C SER A 68 -1.79 21.34 -20.77
N VAL A 69 -0.54 21.61 -21.14
CA VAL A 69 0.61 21.67 -20.22
C VAL A 69 0.34 22.68 -19.10
N THR A 70 -0.24 23.84 -19.43
CA THR A 70 -0.54 24.89 -18.45
C THR A 70 -1.55 24.41 -17.40
N SER A 71 -2.62 23.74 -17.83
CA SER A 71 -3.63 23.18 -16.94
C SER A 71 -3.05 22.09 -16.04
N LEU A 72 -2.22 21.20 -16.60
CA LEU A 72 -1.56 20.15 -15.81
C LEU A 72 -0.57 20.74 -14.79
N ARG A 73 0.22 21.75 -15.17
CA ARG A 73 1.12 22.46 -14.24
C ARG A 73 0.34 23.14 -13.12
N GLN A 74 -0.76 23.82 -13.44
CA GLN A 74 -1.62 24.42 -12.42
C GLN A 74 -2.18 23.38 -11.46
N TRP A 75 -2.62 22.22 -11.97
CA TRP A 75 -3.07 21.09 -11.16
C TRP A 75 -1.97 20.60 -10.23
N ARG A 76 -0.78 20.28 -10.75
CA ARG A 76 0.38 19.80 -9.97
C ARG A 76 0.77 20.81 -8.89
N CYS A 77 0.85 22.09 -9.23
CA CYS A 77 1.10 23.17 -8.28
C CYS A 77 0.01 23.23 -7.18
N ALA A 78 -1.26 23.06 -7.53
CA ALA A 78 -2.37 23.06 -6.57
C ALA A 78 -2.33 21.85 -5.63
N VAL A 79 -2.02 20.66 -6.15
CA VAL A 79 -1.84 19.42 -5.36
C VAL A 79 -0.70 19.61 -4.37
N MET A 80 0.49 20.00 -4.83
CA MET A 80 1.67 20.19 -3.97
C MET A 80 1.47 21.30 -2.94
N SER A 81 0.86 22.41 -3.34
CA SER A 81 0.53 23.51 -2.42
C SER A 81 -0.51 23.07 -1.39
N GLY A 82 -1.50 22.27 -1.79
CA GLY A 82 -2.50 21.69 -0.89
C GLY A 82 -1.87 20.74 0.12
N MET A 83 -1.03 19.82 -0.34
CA MET A 83 -0.31 18.87 0.51
C MET A 83 0.55 19.62 1.55
N ARG A 84 1.34 20.60 1.11
CA ARG A 84 2.13 21.45 2.03
C ARG A 84 1.24 22.19 3.03
N ARG A 85 0.12 22.77 2.58
CA ARG A 85 -0.81 23.47 3.49
C ARG A 85 -1.43 22.54 4.54
N ASN A 86 -1.68 21.28 4.21
CA ASN A 86 -2.24 20.33 5.16
C ASN A 86 -1.20 19.88 6.19
N TRP A 87 -0.02 19.46 5.73
CA TRP A 87 0.95 18.77 6.60
C TRP A 87 1.99 19.69 7.25
N TRP A 88 2.18 20.93 6.76
CA TRP A 88 3.11 21.92 7.34
C TRP A 88 2.41 23.09 8.06
N ARG A 89 1.07 23.09 8.17
CA ARG A 89 0.28 24.20 8.75
C ARG A 89 0.70 24.61 10.17
N ASN A 90 1.14 23.64 10.97
CA ASN A 90 1.44 23.84 12.38
C ASN A 90 2.85 24.40 12.65
N CYS A 91 3.72 24.55 11.63
CA CYS A 91 5.01 25.23 11.82
C CYS A 91 4.86 26.75 12.08
N MET A 92 3.67 27.33 11.85
CA MET A 92 3.41 28.78 11.97
C MET A 92 2.40 29.15 13.06
N ARG A 93 1.73 28.18 13.71
CA ARG A 93 0.64 28.45 14.67
C ARG A 93 1.01 28.09 16.11
N ASN A 94 2.19 28.53 16.56
CA ASN A 94 2.51 28.66 17.98
C ASN A 94 1.93 29.94 18.63
N LYS A 95 0.91 30.57 18.03
CA LYS A 95 0.22 31.71 18.65
C LYS A 95 -1.29 31.58 18.48
N LEU A 96 -1.94 31.30 19.61
CA LEU A 96 -3.28 31.76 19.99
C LEU A 96 -4.39 31.55 18.94
N ALA A 97 -4.99 30.35 18.95
CA ALA A 97 -6.37 30.22 18.52
C ALA A 97 -7.07 29.23 19.45
N VAL A 98 -8.05 29.74 20.20
CA VAL A 98 -9.00 28.94 20.97
C VAL A 98 -9.64 27.95 20.01
N VAL A 99 -9.35 26.67 20.20
CA VAL A 99 -9.99 25.58 19.46
C VAL A 99 -11.42 25.45 20.01
N PRO A 100 -12.46 25.38 19.17
CA PRO A 100 -13.81 25.11 19.64
C PRO A 100 -13.80 23.78 20.39
N THR A 101 -14.29 23.79 21.62
CA THR A 101 -14.52 22.59 22.43
C THR A 101 -15.31 21.56 21.64
N GLY A 102 -14.65 20.47 21.21
CA GLY A 102 -15.28 19.35 20.52
C GLY A 102 -14.43 18.64 19.46
N THR A 103 -13.35 19.24 18.95
CA THR A 103 -12.47 18.59 17.98
C THR A 103 -11.16 18.15 18.62
N LEU A 104 -10.95 16.82 18.65
CA LEU A 104 -9.73 16.17 19.11
C LEU A 104 -8.52 16.83 18.43
N SER A 105 -7.59 17.36 19.23
CA SER A 105 -6.29 17.81 18.75
C SER A 105 -5.64 16.68 17.96
N PRO A 106 -5.16 16.91 16.73
CA PRO A 106 -4.44 15.87 16.02
C PRO A 106 -3.21 15.41 16.81
N ASN A 107 -2.94 14.11 16.79
CA ASN A 107 -1.72 13.56 17.38
C ASN A 107 -0.50 14.13 16.62
N MET A 108 0.48 14.68 17.34
CA MET A 108 1.68 15.25 16.73
C MET A 108 2.48 14.19 15.99
N ASP A 109 2.49 12.95 16.48
CA ASP A 109 3.23 11.86 15.86
C ASP A 109 2.70 11.53 14.46
N ASP A 110 1.38 11.60 14.25
CA ASP A 110 0.75 11.41 12.94
C ASP A 110 1.19 12.47 11.93
N PHE A 111 1.34 13.71 12.38
CA PHE A 111 1.84 14.81 11.55
C PHE A 111 3.32 14.63 11.22
N LEU A 112 4.14 14.20 12.20
CA LEU A 112 5.56 13.93 11.99
C LEU A 112 5.77 12.75 11.03
N PHE A 113 4.99 11.68 11.19
CA PHE A 113 4.94 10.54 10.28
C PHE A 113 4.65 10.98 8.85
N ALA A 114 3.53 11.68 8.61
CA ALA A 114 3.15 12.10 7.27
C ALA A 114 4.22 12.99 6.63
N ARG A 115 4.80 13.92 7.41
CA ARG A 115 5.88 14.79 6.93
C ARG A 115 7.16 14.03 6.58
N SER A 116 7.54 13.05 7.40
CA SER A 116 8.71 12.20 7.14
C SER A 116 8.49 11.38 5.87
N CYS A 117 7.33 10.72 5.73
CA CYS A 117 7.03 9.97 4.51
C CYS A 117 7.06 10.87 3.25
N ILE A 118 6.52 12.08 3.32
CA ILE A 118 6.56 13.02 2.18
C ILE A 118 7.99 13.47 1.86
N THR A 119 8.80 13.79 2.88
CA THR A 119 10.12 14.41 2.69
C THR A 119 11.20 13.39 2.38
N ASP A 120 11.22 12.33 3.17
CA ASP A 120 12.30 11.34 3.24
C ASP A 120 12.01 10.15 2.33
N LEU A 121 10.74 9.73 2.22
CA LEU A 121 10.32 8.63 1.36
C LEU A 121 9.70 9.09 0.02
N LYS A 122 9.68 10.39 -0.26
CA LYS A 122 9.11 10.98 -1.49
C LYS A 122 7.65 10.59 -1.73
N ALA A 123 6.91 10.34 -0.66
CA ALA A 123 5.49 10.02 -0.75
C ALA A 123 4.66 11.26 -1.16
N VAL A 124 3.59 11.03 -1.90
CA VAL A 124 2.56 12.03 -2.18
C VAL A 124 1.32 11.68 -1.40
N ILE A 125 0.88 12.58 -0.51
CA ILE A 125 -0.35 12.42 0.26
C ILE A 125 -1.34 13.49 -0.20
N SER A 126 -2.45 13.06 -0.79
CA SER A 126 -3.44 13.94 -1.40
C SER A 126 -3.91 15.04 -0.43
N PRO A 127 -4.08 16.29 -0.91
CA PRO A 127 -4.61 17.38 -0.09
C PRO A 127 -6.07 17.17 0.34
N PHE A 128 -6.72 16.11 -0.14
CA PHE A 128 -8.06 15.72 0.28
C PHE A 128 -8.05 14.86 1.53
N LEU A 129 -6.89 14.55 2.10
CA LEU A 129 -6.75 13.67 3.25
C LEU A 129 -6.22 14.41 4.48
N THR A 130 -6.62 13.92 5.65
CA THR A 130 -6.03 14.24 6.95
C THR A 130 -5.98 12.97 7.80
N LEU A 131 -5.18 12.98 8.87
CA LEU A 131 -5.21 11.94 9.89
C LEU A 131 -6.15 12.35 11.02
N ALA A 132 -7.06 11.45 11.40
CA ALA A 132 -8.00 11.64 12.50
C ALA A 132 -8.36 10.29 13.12
N GLN A 133 -8.86 10.31 14.36
CA GLN A 133 -9.54 9.14 14.91
C GLN A 133 -10.91 8.99 14.23
N PRO A 134 -11.25 7.82 13.67
CA PRO A 134 -12.55 7.58 13.06
C PRO A 134 -13.68 7.83 14.06
N GLN A 135 -14.78 8.46 13.62
CA GLN A 135 -15.94 8.75 14.48
C GLN A 135 -16.82 7.52 14.77
N ALA A 136 -16.50 6.35 14.19
CA ALA A 136 -17.33 5.15 14.30
C ALA A 136 -17.22 4.49 15.69
N ALA A 137 -18.37 4.06 16.23
CA ALA A 137 -18.47 3.46 17.55
C ALA A 137 -17.86 2.06 17.62
N ASN A 138 -17.22 1.76 18.76
CA ASN A 138 -16.81 0.44 19.26
C ASN A 138 -15.42 -0.11 18.85
N ALA A 139 -14.38 0.71 18.90
CA ALA A 139 -13.04 0.37 19.38
C ALA A 139 -12.15 1.62 19.30
N PRO A 140 -11.12 1.79 20.16
CA PRO A 140 -10.08 2.78 19.93
C PRO A 140 -9.23 2.32 18.74
N ARG A 141 -9.75 2.48 17.52
CA ARG A 141 -8.93 2.39 16.32
C ARG A 141 -7.98 3.59 16.39
N GLY A 142 -6.69 3.32 16.23
CA GLY A 142 -5.70 4.38 16.08
C GLY A 142 -6.11 5.36 14.97
N SER A 143 -5.40 6.47 14.86
CA SER A 143 -5.65 7.43 13.78
C SER A 143 -5.51 6.78 12.41
N SER A 144 -6.38 7.20 11.49
CA SER A 144 -6.47 6.72 10.12
C SER A 144 -6.64 7.90 9.16
N PHE A 145 -6.42 7.66 7.87
CA PHE A 145 -6.69 8.65 6.84
C PHE A 145 -8.19 8.82 6.66
N VAL A 146 -8.67 10.06 6.74
CA VAL A 146 -10.06 10.43 6.50
C VAL A 146 -10.14 11.50 5.42
N ALA A 147 -11.23 11.47 4.66
CA ALA A 147 -11.49 12.44 3.62
C ALA A 147 -11.90 13.80 4.22
N THR A 148 -11.26 14.87 3.77
CA THR A 148 -11.56 16.26 4.18
C THR A 148 -12.67 16.91 3.35
N ARG A 149 -13.18 16.19 2.35
CA ARG A 149 -14.24 16.58 1.43
C ARG A 149 -14.75 15.33 0.71
N ASN A 150 -15.81 15.47 -0.08
CA ASN A 150 -16.25 14.42 -0.99
C ASN A 150 -15.18 14.11 -2.06
N ILE A 151 -14.87 12.83 -2.28
CA ILE A 151 -13.88 12.35 -3.25
C ILE A 151 -14.57 11.40 -4.23
N LEU A 152 -14.45 11.70 -5.53
CA LEU A 152 -15.03 10.89 -6.60
C LEU A 152 -14.19 9.63 -6.88
N PRO A 153 -14.75 8.59 -7.54
CA PRO A 153 -13.98 7.44 -8.00
C PRO A 153 -12.83 7.85 -8.94
N GLY A 154 -11.69 7.19 -8.78
CA GLY A 154 -10.49 7.37 -9.60
C GLY A 154 -9.56 8.50 -9.20
N VAL A 155 -9.85 9.20 -8.09
CA VAL A 155 -8.96 10.23 -7.58
C VAL A 155 -7.74 9.59 -6.89
N PHE A 156 -6.55 10.11 -7.17
CA PHE A 156 -5.32 9.73 -6.47
C PHE A 156 -5.36 10.18 -5.01
N LEU A 157 -5.07 9.26 -4.12
CA LEU A 157 -5.15 9.45 -2.67
C LEU A 157 -3.75 9.47 -2.05
N LEU A 158 -2.96 8.45 -2.35
CA LEU A 158 -1.61 8.26 -1.81
C LEU A 158 -0.70 7.75 -2.92
N SER A 159 0.57 8.10 -2.89
CA SER A 159 1.58 7.49 -3.75
C SER A 159 2.91 7.39 -3.02
N VAL A 160 3.65 6.32 -3.26
CA VAL A 160 4.97 6.10 -2.65
C VAL A 160 5.87 5.42 -3.68
N PRO A 161 7.15 5.83 -3.83
CA PRO A 161 8.07 5.14 -4.71
C PRO A 161 8.20 3.67 -4.30
N THR A 162 8.29 2.76 -5.26
CA THR A 162 8.46 1.34 -4.99
C THR A 162 9.77 1.08 -4.23
N SER A 163 10.80 1.92 -4.40
CA SER A 163 12.05 1.87 -3.64
C SER A 163 11.92 2.20 -2.14
N ALA A 164 10.81 2.82 -1.71
CA ALA A 164 10.53 3.07 -0.30
C ALA A 164 9.75 1.93 0.37
N ILE A 165 9.33 0.91 -0.38
CA ILE A 165 8.58 -0.24 0.13
C ILE A 165 9.56 -1.32 0.62
N PHE A 166 9.26 -1.93 1.76
CA PHE A 166 10.03 -3.08 2.24
C PHE A 166 9.51 -4.35 1.56
N PHE A 167 10.39 -5.02 0.81
CA PHE A 167 10.12 -6.30 0.20
C PHE A 167 10.92 -7.38 0.90
N SER A 168 10.24 -8.42 1.35
CA SER A 168 10.87 -9.57 1.95
C SER A 168 11.38 -10.54 0.89
N SER A 169 12.64 -10.96 1.02
CA SER A 169 13.30 -11.91 0.13
C SER A 169 14.28 -12.82 0.90
N PRO A 170 13.77 -13.65 1.83
CA PRO A 170 14.61 -14.55 2.59
C PRO A 170 15.08 -15.73 1.72
N PRO A 171 16.12 -16.47 2.14
CA PRO A 171 16.49 -17.73 1.50
C PRO A 171 15.32 -18.71 1.42
N PRO A 172 15.24 -19.56 0.39
CA PRO A 172 14.16 -20.51 0.25
C PRO A 172 14.16 -21.55 1.38
N ALA A 173 12.99 -21.76 1.99
CA ALA A 173 12.76 -22.82 2.97
C ALA A 173 11.94 -23.97 2.35
N THR A 174 12.20 -25.19 2.82
CA THR A 174 11.52 -26.41 2.32
C THR A 174 10.13 -26.59 2.91
N ASP A 175 9.87 -26.07 4.11
CA ASP A 175 8.57 -26.15 4.75
C ASP A 175 7.85 -24.77 4.75
N PRO A 176 6.51 -24.74 4.56
CA PRO A 176 5.76 -23.49 4.46
C PRO A 176 5.73 -22.65 5.74
N LEU A 177 5.84 -23.26 6.93
CA LEU A 177 5.79 -22.54 8.21
C LEU A 177 7.08 -21.76 8.43
N THR A 178 8.24 -22.42 8.30
CA THR A 178 9.55 -21.76 8.34
C THR A 178 9.63 -20.68 7.26
N SER A 179 9.15 -20.96 6.03
CA SER A 179 9.10 -19.95 4.96
C SER A 179 8.31 -18.71 5.37
N PHE A 180 7.11 -18.90 5.94
CA PHE A 180 6.28 -17.81 6.46
C PHE A 180 7.02 -16.98 7.51
N PHE A 181 7.65 -17.62 8.50
CA PHE A 181 8.35 -16.91 9.57
C PHE A 181 9.64 -16.24 9.07
N MET A 182 10.35 -16.83 8.11
CA MET A 182 11.50 -16.20 7.48
C MET A 182 11.10 -14.90 6.75
N HIS A 183 9.93 -14.87 6.11
CA HIS A 183 9.44 -13.63 5.49
C HIS A 183 9.07 -12.55 6.53
N VAL A 184 8.39 -12.95 7.61
CA VAL A 184 8.06 -12.04 8.71
C VAL A 184 9.35 -11.51 9.36
N GLU A 185 10.29 -12.39 9.62
CA GLU A 185 11.55 -12.06 10.27
C GLU A 185 12.44 -11.17 9.41
N ASP A 186 12.49 -11.39 8.10
CA ASP A 186 13.24 -10.55 7.18
C ASP A 186 12.71 -9.10 7.19
N LEU A 187 11.38 -8.90 7.23
CA LEU A 187 10.80 -7.56 7.42
C LEU A 187 11.16 -6.96 8.78
N VAL A 188 11.15 -7.75 9.87
CA VAL A 188 11.62 -7.29 11.19
C VAL A 188 13.09 -6.89 11.12
N GLY A 189 13.93 -7.70 10.47
CA GLY A 189 15.35 -7.44 10.23
C GLY A 189 15.59 -6.12 9.52
N GLN A 190 14.84 -5.85 8.45
CA GLN A 190 14.92 -4.59 7.70
C GLN A 190 14.54 -3.37 8.58
N LEU A 191 13.48 -3.46 9.38
CA LEU A 191 13.06 -2.38 10.28
C LEU A 191 14.08 -2.12 11.40
N VAL A 192 14.64 -3.18 11.99
CA VAL A 192 15.67 -3.08 13.03
C VAL A 192 16.99 -2.56 12.46
N ALA A 193 17.33 -2.93 11.21
CA ALA A 193 18.52 -2.39 10.53
C ALA A 193 18.41 -0.87 10.31
N VAL A 194 17.22 -0.38 9.96
CA VAL A 194 16.94 1.07 9.88
C VAL A 194 17.16 1.74 11.23
N GLU A 195 16.68 1.14 12.33
CA GLU A 195 16.91 1.65 13.69
C GLU A 195 18.39 1.68 14.08
N CYS A 196 19.16 0.64 13.71
CA CYS A 196 20.57 0.53 14.05
C CYS A 196 21.49 1.38 13.18
N SER A 197 20.95 2.08 12.17
CA SER A 197 21.75 2.85 11.22
C SER A 197 22.33 4.12 11.86
N GLY A 198 23.53 4.49 11.44
CA GLY A 198 24.28 5.63 11.98
C GLY A 198 23.79 7.00 11.49
N ASP A 199 24.61 8.03 11.71
CA ASP A 199 24.37 9.41 11.27
C ASP A 199 25.09 9.66 9.92
N PRO A 200 24.41 10.12 8.85
CA PRO A 200 23.01 10.53 8.80
C PRO A 200 22.02 9.36 8.84
N PRO A 201 20.85 9.53 9.47
CA PRO A 201 19.84 8.48 9.54
C PRO A 201 19.32 8.12 8.13
N PRO A 202 18.95 6.85 7.92
CA PRO A 202 18.36 6.40 6.65
C PRO A 202 17.00 7.08 6.43
N SER A 203 16.56 7.12 5.16
CA SER A 203 15.28 7.72 4.75
C SER A 203 14.06 7.18 5.51
N HIS A 204 14.11 5.92 5.95
CA HIS A 204 13.01 5.24 6.65
C HIS A 204 12.98 5.49 8.16
N ALA A 205 13.96 6.21 8.72
CA ALA A 205 14.08 6.39 10.17
C ALA A 205 12.82 7.00 10.79
N GLY A 206 12.21 8.01 10.16
CA GLY A 206 10.99 8.63 10.67
C GLY A 206 9.75 7.73 10.60
N TYR A 207 9.69 6.81 9.64
CA TYR A 207 8.64 5.78 9.60
C TYR A 207 8.81 4.78 10.75
N VAL A 208 10.03 4.29 10.96
CA VAL A 208 10.34 3.36 12.07
C VAL A 208 10.11 4.00 13.43
N ASP A 209 10.48 5.27 13.61
CA ASP A 209 10.22 6.04 14.83
C ASP A 209 8.71 6.17 15.12
N TYR A 210 7.90 6.46 14.09
CA TYR A 210 6.44 6.46 14.21
C TYR A 210 5.90 5.09 14.63
N LEU A 211 6.38 4.00 14.03
CA LEU A 211 5.96 2.66 14.40
C LEU A 211 6.19 2.40 15.89
N LYS A 212 7.37 2.75 16.42
CA LYS A 212 7.70 2.53 17.83
C LYS A 212 6.91 3.40 18.80
N LYS A 213 6.66 4.66 18.44
CA LYS A 213 6.01 5.63 19.33
C LYS A 213 4.50 5.52 19.35
N SER A 214 3.89 5.26 18.20
CA SER A 214 2.46 5.48 18.00
C SER A 214 1.66 4.21 17.77
N VAL A 215 2.31 3.05 17.65
CA VAL A 215 1.65 1.79 17.36
C VAL A 215 1.68 0.90 18.57
N THR A 216 0.48 0.53 19.02
CA THR A 216 0.30 -0.52 20.01
C THR A 216 0.17 -1.86 19.30
N PRO A 217 0.90 -2.91 19.73
CA PRO A 217 0.72 -4.26 19.21
C PRO A 217 -0.70 -4.74 19.48
N CYS A 218 -1.29 -5.46 18.54
CA CYS A 218 -2.62 -6.05 18.71
C CYS A 218 -2.51 -7.45 19.34
N ASN A 219 -3.63 -7.97 19.86
CA ASN A 219 -3.68 -9.32 20.41
C ASN A 219 -3.66 -10.38 19.29
N ASN A 220 -2.52 -10.55 18.63
CA ASN A 220 -2.29 -11.49 17.54
C ASN A 220 -1.23 -12.54 17.94
N LEU A 221 -0.69 -13.30 16.99
CA LEU A 221 0.11 -14.50 17.23
C LEU A 221 1.07 -14.44 18.44
N PRO A 222 1.93 -13.42 18.63
CA PRO A 222 2.87 -13.40 19.74
C PRO A 222 2.24 -13.24 21.12
N PHE A 223 1.02 -12.70 21.21
CA PHE A 223 0.33 -12.36 22.45
C PHE A 223 -0.93 -13.20 22.70
N LEU A 224 -1.42 -13.88 21.67
CA LEU A 224 -2.64 -14.68 21.72
C LEU A 224 -2.38 -16.01 22.44
N GLU A 225 -3.22 -16.38 23.41
CA GLU A 225 -3.09 -17.63 24.14
C GLU A 225 -3.65 -18.83 23.36
N MET A 226 -3.09 -20.03 23.58
CA MET A 226 -3.58 -21.27 22.95
C MET A 226 -5.08 -21.54 23.22
N GLY A 227 -5.55 -21.16 24.42
CA GLY A 227 -6.96 -21.28 24.78
C GLY A 227 -7.87 -20.44 23.90
N GLU A 228 -7.44 -19.23 23.54
CA GLU A 228 -8.17 -18.33 22.65
C GLU A 228 -8.21 -18.89 21.22
N VAL A 229 -7.10 -19.42 20.71
CA VAL A 229 -7.05 -20.09 19.40
C VAL A 229 -8.01 -21.28 19.35
N THR A 230 -7.97 -22.13 20.37
CA THR A 230 -8.84 -23.32 20.47
C THR A 230 -10.32 -22.93 20.54
N GLN A 231 -10.64 -21.82 21.21
CA GLN A 231 -12.00 -21.27 21.26
C GLN A 231 -12.47 -20.81 19.89
N LEU A 232 -11.62 -20.10 19.13
CA LEU A 232 -11.94 -19.64 17.77
C LEU A 232 -12.22 -20.78 16.80
N LEU A 233 -11.51 -21.91 16.96
CA LEU A 233 -11.73 -23.13 16.19
C LEU A 233 -13.02 -23.88 16.56
N GLY A 234 -13.76 -23.44 17.57
CA GLY A 234 -15.03 -24.03 17.98
C GLY A 234 -14.90 -25.35 18.77
N LYS A 235 -13.68 -25.71 19.22
CA LYS A 235 -13.41 -26.99 19.90
C LYS A 235 -13.74 -26.98 21.41
N ALA A 236 -14.16 -25.84 21.95
CA ALA A 236 -14.33 -25.63 23.40
C ALA A 236 -15.66 -26.14 24.03
N LYS A 237 -16.46 -26.99 23.35
CA LYS A 237 -17.72 -27.53 23.91
C LYS A 237 -17.91 -29.05 23.76
N SER A 238 -16.85 -29.82 23.96
CA SER A 238 -16.93 -31.29 24.10
C SER A 238 -16.40 -31.75 25.44
N SER A 239 -16.90 -31.18 26.54
CA SER A 239 -16.68 -31.72 27.88
C SER A 239 -17.85 -32.64 28.25
N VAL A 240 -17.83 -33.90 27.80
CA VAL A 240 -18.17 -35.11 28.57
C VAL A 240 -17.75 -36.33 27.73
N GLY A 241 -16.67 -37.00 28.16
CA GLY A 241 -16.45 -38.41 27.89
C GLY A 241 -15.55 -38.77 26.69
N VAL A 242 -14.55 -39.59 27.01
CA VAL A 242 -13.69 -40.40 26.12
C VAL A 242 -12.32 -39.80 25.76
N THR A 243 -11.35 -40.25 26.56
CA THR A 243 -9.94 -40.54 26.31
C THR A 243 -9.39 -40.45 24.88
N THR A 244 -8.29 -39.68 24.79
CA THR A 244 -7.08 -39.92 23.97
C THR A 244 -7.27 -40.22 22.49
N SER A 245 -7.21 -39.15 21.69
CA SER A 245 -6.38 -39.12 20.49
C SER A 245 -5.82 -37.72 20.29
N LEU A 246 -4.55 -37.54 20.66
CA LEU A 246 -3.68 -36.57 20.00
C LEU A 246 -3.71 -36.93 18.51
N GLU A 247 -4.51 -36.23 17.70
CA GLU A 247 -4.39 -36.19 16.24
C GLU A 247 -5.41 -35.16 15.74
N ASP A 248 -5.07 -33.89 15.93
CA ASP A 248 -5.65 -32.83 15.11
C ASP A 248 -4.52 -31.96 14.55
N THR A 249 -3.49 -32.66 14.06
CA THR A 249 -2.34 -32.15 13.30
C THR A 249 -2.72 -31.48 11.98
N SER A 250 -4.01 -31.27 11.72
CA SER A 250 -4.54 -30.72 10.45
C SER A 250 -4.86 -29.23 10.48
N SER A 251 -4.92 -28.60 11.66
CA SER A 251 -5.30 -27.19 11.80
C SER A 251 -4.12 -26.26 11.50
N PRO A 252 -4.15 -25.45 10.43
CA PRO A 252 -3.08 -24.50 10.13
C PRO A 252 -2.92 -23.44 11.23
N ALA A 253 -4.01 -23.01 11.86
CA ALA A 253 -3.96 -22.04 12.96
C ALA A 253 -3.22 -22.58 14.19
N LEU A 254 -3.47 -23.85 14.58
CA LEU A 254 -2.74 -24.47 15.69
C LEU A 254 -1.26 -24.68 15.35
N GLN A 255 -0.95 -25.15 14.13
CA GLN A 255 0.43 -25.33 13.69
C GLN A 255 1.21 -24.01 13.71
N LEU A 256 0.60 -22.91 13.26
CA LEU A 256 1.23 -21.59 13.28
C LEU A 256 1.51 -21.12 14.72
N TRP A 257 0.56 -21.33 15.62
CA TRP A 257 0.72 -21.01 17.03
C TRP A 257 1.82 -21.85 17.70
N GLU A 258 1.78 -23.17 17.50
CA GLU A 258 2.75 -24.10 18.08
C GLU A 258 4.16 -23.82 17.57
N TYR A 259 4.32 -23.57 16.28
CA TYR A 259 5.63 -23.26 15.71
C TYR A 259 6.23 -21.99 16.33
N PHE A 260 5.47 -20.90 16.44
CA PHE A 260 5.99 -19.66 17.04
C PHE A 260 6.28 -19.82 18.54
N HIS A 261 5.35 -20.38 19.32
CA HIS A 261 5.47 -20.39 20.79
C HIS A 261 6.29 -21.55 21.35
N ARG A 262 6.32 -22.69 20.65
CA ARG A 262 6.99 -23.91 21.13
C ARG A 262 8.27 -24.19 20.36
N ASP A 263 8.23 -24.21 19.02
CA ASP A 263 9.38 -24.60 18.22
C ASP A 263 10.42 -23.48 18.15
N MET A 264 9.98 -22.23 17.93
CA MET A 264 10.83 -21.04 17.99
C MET A 264 11.00 -20.50 19.41
N GLU A 265 10.19 -20.97 20.38
CA GLU A 265 10.11 -20.43 21.74
C GLU A 265 9.86 -18.90 21.79
N GLY A 266 9.26 -18.33 20.73
CA GLY A 266 9.08 -16.89 20.56
C GLY A 266 10.39 -16.11 20.39
N LEU A 267 11.46 -16.74 19.91
CA LEU A 267 12.77 -16.12 19.70
C LEU A 267 13.06 -15.90 18.19
N PRO A 268 13.92 -14.94 17.82
CA PRO A 268 14.33 -14.76 16.44
C PRO A 268 15.13 -15.96 15.90
N LEU A 269 14.92 -16.31 14.63
CA LEU A 269 15.66 -17.37 13.92
C LEU A 269 17.10 -16.92 13.62
N SER A 270 17.28 -15.69 13.16
CA SER A 270 18.56 -15.11 12.76
C SER A 270 19.39 -14.66 13.96
N VAL A 271 20.71 -14.74 13.80
CA VAL A 271 21.67 -14.26 14.80
C VAL A 271 21.59 -12.74 14.92
N PHE A 272 21.42 -12.04 13.79
CA PHE A 272 21.35 -10.57 13.75
C PHE A 272 20.31 -10.01 14.73
N LEU A 273 19.10 -10.56 14.73
CA LEU A 273 18.02 -10.14 15.62
C LEU A 273 18.21 -10.63 17.05
N ARG A 274 18.70 -11.87 17.25
CA ARG A 274 18.98 -12.42 18.60
C ARG A 274 19.98 -11.59 19.39
N GLU A 275 20.94 -10.96 18.72
CA GLU A 275 21.93 -10.08 19.36
C GLU A 275 21.38 -8.69 19.71
N ARG A 276 20.22 -8.30 19.16
CA ARG A 276 19.72 -6.91 19.19
C ARG A 276 18.39 -6.75 19.90
N LEU A 277 17.58 -7.79 19.95
CA LEU A 277 16.23 -7.73 20.51
C LEU A 277 16.09 -8.69 21.68
N THR A 278 15.41 -8.23 22.73
CA THR A 278 14.85 -9.15 23.72
C THR A 278 13.69 -9.96 23.13
N LYS A 279 13.25 -11.00 23.84
CA LYS A 279 12.08 -11.79 23.45
C LYS A 279 10.82 -10.92 23.31
N GLU A 280 10.64 -9.98 24.22
CA GLU A 280 9.49 -9.07 24.25
C GLU A 280 9.54 -8.07 23.09
N GLU A 281 10.71 -7.52 22.78
CA GLU A 281 10.90 -6.63 21.64
C GLU A 281 10.68 -7.36 20.31
N TYR A 282 11.15 -8.59 20.20
CA TYR A 282 10.90 -9.43 19.03
C TYR A 282 9.41 -9.74 18.87
N ALA A 283 8.73 -10.15 19.94
CA ALA A 283 7.28 -10.37 19.92
C ALA A 283 6.51 -9.11 19.49
N TRP A 284 6.93 -7.93 19.95
CA TRP A 284 6.37 -6.65 19.52
C TRP A 284 6.54 -6.42 18.02
N TRP A 285 7.75 -6.60 17.49
CA TRP A 285 8.03 -6.43 16.06
C TRP A 285 7.28 -7.42 15.19
N VAL A 286 7.21 -8.69 15.59
CA VAL A 286 6.45 -9.73 14.88
C VAL A 286 4.96 -9.37 14.85
N SER A 287 4.39 -8.94 15.99
CA SER A 287 3.01 -8.51 16.08
C SER A 287 2.71 -7.33 15.14
N LEU A 288 3.61 -6.35 15.11
CA LEU A 288 3.51 -5.20 14.23
C LEU A 288 3.57 -5.60 12.75
N VAL A 289 4.56 -6.41 12.35
CA VAL A 289 4.72 -6.83 10.95
C VAL A 289 3.51 -7.63 10.49
N LEU A 290 3.02 -8.58 11.30
CA LEU A 290 1.84 -9.39 10.96
C LEU A 290 0.58 -8.54 10.74
N SER A 291 0.39 -7.50 11.54
CA SER A 291 -0.81 -6.66 11.48
C SER A 291 -0.78 -5.59 10.39
N ARG A 292 0.38 -5.34 9.77
CA ARG A 292 0.58 -4.25 8.81
C ARG A 292 1.07 -4.65 7.43
N ARG A 293 1.73 -5.80 7.31
CA ARG A 293 2.19 -6.27 6.02
C ARG A 293 1.00 -6.49 5.09
N THR A 294 1.22 -6.23 3.81
CA THR A 294 0.30 -6.62 2.76
C THR A 294 0.77 -7.91 2.11
N GLY A 295 -0.16 -8.86 1.93
CA GLY A 295 0.19 -10.21 1.49
C GLY A 295 1.15 -10.89 2.47
N ALA A 296 2.05 -11.71 1.93
CA ALA A 296 2.99 -12.47 2.75
C ALA A 296 4.32 -11.74 3.03
N ALA A 297 4.68 -10.73 2.24
CA ALA A 297 6.08 -10.34 2.10
C ALA A 297 6.33 -8.82 1.93
N THR A 298 5.31 -7.96 2.09
CA THR A 298 5.48 -6.54 1.76
C THR A 298 5.00 -5.64 2.90
N LEU A 299 5.80 -4.65 3.29
CA LEU A 299 5.36 -3.58 4.19
C LEU A 299 5.45 -2.24 3.45
N ILE A 300 4.32 -1.54 3.37
CA ILE A 300 4.15 -0.37 2.50
C ILE A 300 3.90 0.86 3.40
N PRO A 301 4.92 1.71 3.65
CA PRO A 301 4.74 2.92 4.43
C PRO A 301 3.58 3.77 3.89
N VAL A 302 2.85 4.46 4.77
CA VAL A 302 1.65 5.27 4.46
C VAL A 302 0.41 4.43 4.19
N VAL A 303 0.53 3.39 3.35
CA VAL A 303 -0.60 2.51 2.99
C VAL A 303 -0.99 1.60 4.15
N ASP A 304 -0.02 1.18 4.96
CA ASP A 304 -0.18 0.37 6.18
C ASP A 304 -0.99 1.02 7.31
N LYS A 305 -1.44 2.28 7.10
CA LYS A 305 -2.32 3.02 8.01
C LYS A 305 -3.80 2.97 7.59
N LEU A 306 -4.11 2.43 6.41
CA LEU A 306 -5.50 2.26 5.94
C LEU A 306 -6.09 1.01 6.57
N ASN A 307 -7.18 1.16 7.31
CA ASN A 307 -7.83 0.03 7.97
C ASN A 307 -8.56 -0.89 7.00
N HIS A 308 -8.85 -2.11 7.47
CA HIS A 308 -9.67 -3.04 6.72
C HIS A 308 -11.15 -2.63 6.69
N SER A 309 -11.76 -2.73 5.50
CA SER A 309 -13.22 -2.82 5.32
C SER A 309 -13.54 -3.99 4.37
N PRO A 310 -14.57 -4.80 4.68
CA PRO A 310 -15.09 -5.79 3.72
C PRO A 310 -15.56 -5.14 2.42
N GLU A 311 -16.06 -3.90 2.48
CA GLU A 311 -16.41 -3.08 1.33
C GLU A 311 -15.42 -1.90 1.26
N PRO A 312 -14.21 -2.12 0.72
CA PRO A 312 -13.18 -1.09 0.68
C PRO A 312 -13.60 0.09 -0.20
N ASN A 313 -13.00 1.24 0.05
CA ASN A 313 -13.17 2.42 -0.82
C ASN A 313 -11.89 2.80 -1.56
N CYS A 314 -10.78 2.13 -1.25
CA CYS A 314 -9.50 2.30 -1.90
C CYS A 314 -9.03 0.98 -2.54
N TYR A 315 -8.21 1.12 -3.56
CA TYR A 315 -7.34 0.07 -4.09
C TYR A 315 -6.01 0.70 -4.47
N TYR A 316 -4.94 -0.10 -4.58
CA TYR A 316 -3.67 0.39 -5.06
C TYR A 316 -3.09 -0.50 -6.16
N THR A 317 -2.41 0.13 -7.11
CA THR A 317 -1.58 -0.52 -8.12
C THR A 317 -0.12 -0.22 -7.83
N MET A 318 0.78 -1.10 -8.25
CA MET A 318 2.21 -0.96 -8.02
C MET A 318 2.96 -1.35 -9.28
N ALA A 319 3.79 -0.44 -9.78
CA ALA A 319 4.75 -0.73 -10.83
C ALA A 319 6.06 -1.27 -10.22
N THR A 320 6.71 -2.19 -10.93
CA THR A 320 8.10 -2.61 -10.68
C THR A 320 8.98 -2.10 -11.81
N GLU A 321 10.30 -2.18 -11.66
CA GLU A 321 11.22 -1.83 -12.74
C GLU A 321 10.95 -2.61 -14.03
N GLU A 322 10.46 -3.85 -13.90
CA GLU A 322 10.14 -4.72 -15.05
C GLU A 322 8.78 -4.42 -15.68
N SER A 323 7.81 -3.95 -14.90
CA SER A 323 6.45 -3.67 -15.38
C SER A 323 6.17 -2.20 -15.70
N PHE A 324 7.08 -1.29 -15.33
CA PHE A 324 6.93 0.15 -15.52
C PHE A 324 6.74 0.54 -16.99
N CYS A 325 5.67 1.28 -17.28
CA CYS A 325 5.24 1.61 -18.62
C CYS A 325 4.69 3.04 -18.74
N GLY A 326 4.27 3.43 -19.94
CA GLY A 326 3.80 4.79 -20.23
C GLY A 326 2.61 5.24 -19.37
N ILE A 327 1.74 4.33 -18.94
CA ILE A 327 0.61 4.66 -18.06
C ILE A 327 1.09 5.04 -16.66
N ASP A 328 2.19 4.45 -16.18
CA ASP A 328 2.75 4.76 -14.86
C ASP A 328 3.38 6.15 -14.86
N VAL A 329 4.05 6.55 -15.95
CA VAL A 329 4.51 7.93 -16.15
C VAL A 329 3.33 8.91 -16.16
N PHE A 330 2.23 8.53 -16.83
CA PHE A 330 1.01 9.33 -16.84
C PHE A 330 0.43 9.48 -15.44
N ASP A 331 0.33 8.39 -14.68
CA ASP A 331 -0.19 8.40 -13.31
C ASP A 331 0.74 9.19 -12.36
N ASN A 332 2.07 9.09 -12.50
CA ASN A 332 3.05 9.91 -11.78
C ASN A 332 2.82 11.42 -12.00
N MET A 333 2.56 11.84 -13.24
CA MET A 333 2.26 13.24 -13.56
C MET A 333 0.99 13.72 -12.86
N LEU A 334 -0.08 12.90 -12.87
CA LEU A 334 -1.38 13.23 -12.30
C LEU A 334 -1.38 13.21 -10.77
N ALA A 335 -0.68 12.25 -10.17
CA ALA A 335 -0.54 12.10 -8.73
C ALA A 335 0.19 13.30 -8.11
N GLY A 336 1.03 13.99 -8.88
CA GLY A 336 1.82 15.12 -8.40
C GLY A 336 3.22 14.71 -7.91
N VAL A 337 3.74 13.58 -8.39
CA VAL A 337 5.14 13.17 -8.19
C VAL A 337 6.07 14.24 -8.73
N ASP A 338 7.18 14.52 -8.03
CA ASP A 338 8.17 15.52 -8.44
C ASP A 338 8.70 15.22 -9.86
N SER A 339 9.00 16.26 -10.64
CA SER A 339 9.30 16.11 -12.07
C SER A 339 10.53 15.24 -12.33
N GLU A 340 11.50 15.25 -11.43
CA GLU A 340 12.71 14.42 -11.50
C GLU A 340 12.46 12.92 -11.23
N LEU A 341 11.29 12.56 -10.69
CA LEU A 341 10.94 11.18 -10.32
C LEU A 341 9.85 10.57 -11.21
N LEU A 342 9.51 11.21 -12.34
CA LEU A 342 8.41 10.74 -13.20
C LEU A 342 8.68 9.37 -13.84
N TYR A 343 9.95 8.94 -13.93
CA TYR A 343 10.36 7.63 -14.46
C TYR A 343 10.65 6.60 -13.38
N GLU A 344 10.43 6.95 -12.12
CA GLU A 344 10.54 5.99 -11.03
C GLU A 344 9.24 5.18 -10.92
N PRO A 345 9.33 3.88 -10.62
CA PRO A 345 8.16 3.08 -10.32
C PRO A 345 7.55 3.52 -9.00
N TYR A 346 6.23 3.72 -9.01
CA TYR A 346 5.45 4.09 -7.83
C TYR A 346 4.33 3.07 -7.58
N LEU A 347 3.93 3.01 -6.32
CA LEU A 347 2.62 2.54 -5.92
C LEU A 347 1.66 3.72 -5.87
N HIS A 348 0.48 3.57 -6.46
CA HIS A 348 -0.60 4.57 -6.42
C HIS A 348 -1.85 3.98 -5.77
N THR A 349 -2.33 4.62 -4.70
CA THR A 349 -3.65 4.35 -4.12
C THR A 349 -4.67 5.31 -4.69
N PHE A 350 -5.82 4.79 -5.12
CA PHE A 350 -6.92 5.58 -5.66
C PHE A 350 -8.27 5.15 -5.06
N SER A 351 -9.25 6.06 -5.12
CA SER A 351 -10.63 5.76 -4.77
C SER A 351 -11.27 4.84 -5.82
N ILE A 352 -11.95 3.79 -5.39
CA ILE A 352 -12.72 2.89 -6.29
C ILE A 352 -14.22 3.19 -6.27
N ARG A 353 -14.68 3.95 -5.28
CA ARG A 353 -16.03 4.51 -5.18
C ARG A 353 -15.99 5.93 -4.64
N GLU A 354 -17.14 6.57 -4.57
CA GLU A 354 -17.27 7.86 -3.88
C GLU A 354 -16.96 7.69 -2.38
N ILE A 355 -16.16 8.61 -1.83
CA ILE A 355 -15.77 8.69 -0.42
C ILE A 355 -16.31 10.00 0.14
N LYS A 356 -17.18 9.92 1.14
CA LYS A 356 -17.82 11.11 1.73
C LYS A 356 -16.85 11.88 2.61
N GLU A 357 -17.11 13.17 2.81
CA GLU A 357 -16.39 13.97 3.80
C GLU A 357 -16.49 13.32 5.20
N GLY A 358 -15.36 13.21 5.88
CA GLY A 358 -15.21 12.54 7.18
C GLY A 358 -15.14 11.01 7.11
N GLU A 359 -15.34 10.40 5.94
CA GLU A 359 -15.24 8.95 5.76
C GLU A 359 -13.77 8.51 5.79
N GLU A 360 -13.51 7.39 6.47
CA GLU A 360 -12.21 6.74 6.55
C GLU A 360 -11.83 6.05 5.24
N LEU A 361 -10.55 6.14 4.87
CA LEU A 361 -9.97 5.36 3.78
C LEU A 361 -9.73 3.92 4.25
N SER A 362 -10.15 2.97 3.43
CA SER A 362 -10.08 1.54 3.77
C SER A 362 -9.67 0.66 2.59
N LEU A 363 -8.95 -0.41 2.92
CA LEU A 363 -8.52 -1.46 2.01
C LEU A 363 -9.20 -2.80 2.36
N CYS A 364 -9.15 -3.74 1.43
CA CYS A 364 -9.49 -5.12 1.71
C CYS A 364 -8.20 -5.92 1.95
N TYR A 365 -7.99 -6.41 3.17
CA TYR A 365 -6.75 -7.12 3.53
C TYR A 365 -6.72 -8.57 3.04
N ALA A 366 -7.89 -9.20 2.91
CA ALA A 366 -8.00 -10.56 2.43
C ALA A 366 -9.23 -10.76 1.54
N SER A 367 -9.04 -11.53 0.47
CA SER A 367 -10.15 -12.00 -0.36
C SER A 367 -11.06 -12.97 0.40
N PRO A 368 -12.35 -13.07 0.02
CA PRO A 368 -13.19 -14.18 0.43
C PRO A 368 -12.68 -15.49 -0.15
N ALA A 369 -13.02 -16.61 0.50
CA ALA A 369 -12.74 -17.93 -0.04
C ALA A 369 -13.51 -18.15 -1.36
N THR A 370 -12.79 -18.50 -2.43
CA THR A 370 -13.31 -18.59 -3.81
C THR A 370 -14.19 -19.82 -4.06
N ASN A 371 -14.21 -20.81 -3.16
CA ASN A 371 -14.90 -22.09 -3.36
C ASN A 371 -15.98 -22.40 -2.30
N PRO A 372 -17.29 -22.36 -2.65
CA PRO A 372 -18.36 -22.74 -1.71
C PRO A 372 -18.36 -24.24 -1.35
N LYS A 373 -17.65 -25.10 -2.11
CA LYS A 373 -17.50 -26.54 -1.83
C LYS A 373 -16.37 -26.88 -0.84
N GLN A 374 -15.53 -25.92 -0.46
CA GLN A 374 -14.56 -26.05 0.64
C GLN A 374 -15.14 -25.61 2.00
N ARG A 375 -16.47 -25.52 2.12
CA ARG A 375 -17.18 -25.47 3.42
C ARG A 375 -16.97 -26.73 4.30
N GLY A 376 -16.18 -27.71 3.86
CA GLY A 376 -15.94 -28.95 4.63
C GLY A 376 -14.79 -29.83 4.15
N VAL A 377 -13.76 -29.30 3.49
CA VAL A 377 -12.58 -30.11 3.12
C VAL A 377 -11.32 -29.52 3.76
N VAL A 378 -10.80 -30.28 4.72
CA VAL A 378 -9.56 -30.07 5.46
C VAL A 378 -8.36 -30.37 4.53
N GLY A 379 -7.36 -29.47 4.49
CA GLY A 379 -6.04 -29.80 3.95
C GLY A 379 -5.61 -29.15 2.61
N ALA A 380 -6.03 -27.92 2.30
CA ALA A 380 -5.41 -27.17 1.20
C ALA A 380 -4.14 -26.44 1.68
N PRO A 381 -3.03 -26.48 0.92
CA PRO A 381 -1.77 -25.87 1.31
C PRO A 381 -1.88 -24.34 1.30
N VAL A 382 -1.33 -23.70 2.34
CA VAL A 382 -1.11 -22.25 2.38
C VAL A 382 0.12 -21.95 1.50
N SER A 383 -0.06 -22.04 0.18
CA SER A 383 0.91 -21.55 -0.80
C SER A 383 0.38 -20.25 -1.42
N GLY A 384 1.27 -19.28 -1.60
CA GLY A 384 0.96 -17.92 -2.00
C GLY A 384 -0.06 -17.78 -3.14
N GLY A 385 -1.05 -16.92 -2.91
CA GLY A 385 -1.98 -16.42 -3.92
C GLY A 385 -3.06 -17.41 -4.36
N GLY A 386 -4.24 -17.36 -3.74
CA GLY A 386 -5.45 -17.95 -4.36
C GLY A 386 -6.63 -18.21 -3.43
N ASP A 387 -6.39 -18.72 -2.22
CA ASP A 387 -7.48 -19.15 -1.32
C ASP A 387 -7.69 -18.10 -0.22
N GLY A 388 -8.83 -17.40 -0.28
CA GLY A 388 -9.18 -16.33 0.65
C GLY A 388 -9.46 -16.79 2.09
N ILE A 389 -9.42 -15.86 3.05
CA ILE A 389 -9.59 -16.13 4.48
C ILE A 389 -11.03 -15.82 4.88
N SER A 390 -11.84 -16.86 5.14
CA SER A 390 -13.27 -16.70 5.46
C SER A 390 -13.56 -16.61 6.96
N VAL A 391 -14.19 -15.54 7.41
CA VAL A 391 -14.66 -15.36 8.80
C VAL A 391 -15.83 -16.29 9.18
N ALA A 392 -16.39 -17.01 8.20
CA ALA A 392 -17.44 -18.00 8.42
C ALA A 392 -16.93 -19.34 8.98
N THR A 393 -15.62 -19.62 8.90
CA THR A 393 -15.01 -20.84 9.42
C THR A 393 -14.17 -20.55 10.67
N GLY A 394 -14.03 -21.55 11.56
CA GLY A 394 -13.15 -21.41 12.73
C GLY A 394 -11.70 -21.12 12.34
N GLU A 395 -11.20 -21.78 11.29
CA GLU A 395 -9.84 -21.57 10.76
C GLU A 395 -9.65 -20.15 10.22
N GLY A 396 -10.59 -19.63 9.44
CA GLY A 396 -10.43 -18.27 8.91
C GLY A 396 -10.54 -17.21 10.00
N ARG A 397 -11.41 -17.41 11.01
CA ARG A 397 -11.46 -16.55 12.20
C ARG A 397 -10.14 -16.58 12.98
N ALA A 398 -9.57 -17.77 13.17
CA ALA A 398 -8.28 -17.93 13.84
C ALA A 398 -7.15 -17.29 13.01
N ALA A 399 -7.12 -17.46 11.69
CA ALA A 399 -6.14 -16.83 10.81
C ALA A 399 -6.23 -15.29 10.84
N TRP A 400 -7.44 -14.72 10.89
CA TRP A 400 -7.65 -13.29 11.05
C TRP A 400 -7.09 -12.78 12.39
N GLN A 401 -7.41 -13.46 13.48
CA GLN A 401 -6.91 -13.11 14.82
C GLN A 401 -5.38 -13.25 14.91
N LEU A 402 -4.81 -14.35 14.43
CA LEU A 402 -3.37 -14.64 14.51
C LEU A 402 -2.52 -13.63 13.72
N GLN A 403 -3.03 -13.11 12.60
CA GLN A 403 -2.29 -12.14 11.78
C GLN A 403 -2.57 -10.70 12.19
N TRP A 404 -3.84 -10.28 12.17
CA TRP A 404 -4.20 -8.87 12.33
C TRP A 404 -4.72 -8.51 13.73
N GLY A 405 -4.96 -9.50 14.60
CA GLY A 405 -5.44 -9.27 15.97
C GLY A 405 -6.90 -8.84 16.08
N PHE A 406 -7.68 -8.99 15.00
CA PHE A 406 -9.12 -8.76 14.98
C PHE A 406 -9.80 -9.70 13.98
N ILE A 407 -11.12 -9.86 14.11
CA ILE A 407 -11.95 -10.64 13.19
C ILE A 407 -12.98 -9.71 12.55
N PRO A 408 -13.03 -9.57 11.22
CA PRO A 408 -14.06 -8.81 10.54
C PRO A 408 -15.47 -9.35 10.83
N SER A 409 -16.49 -8.49 10.73
CA SER A 409 -17.89 -8.90 10.94
C SER A 409 -18.41 -9.82 9.83
N ILE A 410 -17.92 -9.64 8.61
CA ILE A 410 -18.29 -10.38 7.40
C ILE A 410 -17.08 -10.53 6.49
N ASP A 411 -17.16 -11.49 5.57
CA ASP A 411 -16.22 -11.59 4.46
C ASP A 411 -16.41 -10.43 3.48
N SER A 412 -15.34 -10.04 2.78
CA SER A 412 -15.45 -9.15 1.62
C SER A 412 -16.34 -9.80 0.56
N PRO A 413 -17.35 -9.09 0.01
CA PRO A 413 -18.13 -9.60 -1.11
C PRO A 413 -17.33 -9.57 -2.43
N TYR A 414 -16.17 -8.91 -2.44
CA TYR A 414 -15.30 -8.75 -3.61
C TYR A 414 -14.05 -9.61 -3.47
N THR A 415 -13.71 -10.34 -4.52
CA THR A 415 -12.41 -10.99 -4.68
C THR A 415 -11.34 -9.97 -5.05
N SER A 416 -10.06 -10.33 -4.87
CA SER A 416 -8.93 -9.53 -5.35
C SER A 416 -9.00 -9.28 -6.86
N ALA A 417 -9.56 -10.24 -7.62
CA ALA A 417 -9.77 -10.09 -9.06
C ALA A 417 -10.84 -9.04 -9.37
N ASP A 418 -11.97 -9.06 -8.65
CA ASP A 418 -13.04 -8.05 -8.80
C ASP A 418 -12.50 -6.65 -8.50
N LEU A 419 -11.75 -6.51 -7.41
CA LEU A 419 -11.16 -5.22 -7.02
C LEU A 419 -10.11 -4.74 -8.03
N LEU A 420 -9.31 -5.65 -8.60
CA LEU A 420 -8.35 -5.34 -9.66
C LEU A 420 -9.05 -4.91 -10.96
N GLU A 421 -10.17 -5.54 -11.31
CA GLU A 421 -10.97 -5.17 -12.48
C GLU A 421 -11.56 -3.76 -12.31
N VAL A 422 -12.18 -3.49 -11.16
CA VAL A 422 -12.71 -2.15 -10.82
C VAL A 422 -11.61 -1.10 -10.89
N ALA A 423 -10.44 -1.42 -10.33
CA ALA A 423 -9.25 -0.58 -10.39
C ALA A 423 -8.80 -0.26 -11.81
N THR A 424 -8.76 -1.28 -12.67
CA THR A 424 -8.37 -1.15 -14.08
C THR A 424 -9.34 -0.26 -14.84
N ILE A 425 -10.66 -0.50 -14.68
CA ILE A 425 -11.71 0.32 -15.30
C ILE A 425 -11.60 1.79 -14.86
N VAL A 426 -11.32 2.01 -13.58
CA VAL A 426 -11.15 3.35 -13.02
C VAL A 426 -9.91 4.04 -13.61
N ALA A 427 -8.80 3.32 -13.79
CA ALA A 427 -7.59 3.83 -14.42
C ALA A 427 -7.79 4.16 -15.90
N GLU A 428 -8.41 3.26 -16.68
CA GLU A 428 -8.73 3.48 -18.09
C GLU A 428 -9.62 4.71 -18.29
N ARG A 429 -10.64 4.87 -17.43
CA ARG A 429 -11.52 6.05 -17.48
C ARG A 429 -10.75 7.35 -17.30
N ARG A 430 -9.72 7.41 -16.46
CA ARG A 430 -8.88 8.61 -16.31
C ARG A 430 -8.19 8.98 -17.61
N VAL A 431 -7.63 7.98 -18.30
CA VAL A 431 -7.01 8.17 -19.61
C VAL A 431 -8.06 8.67 -20.60
N ASP A 432 -9.26 8.10 -20.64
CA ASP A 432 -10.33 8.51 -21.56
C ASP A 432 -10.83 9.95 -21.34
N ILE A 433 -10.92 10.39 -20.08
CA ILE A 433 -11.38 11.74 -19.74
C ILE A 433 -10.25 12.78 -19.67
N ARG A 434 -9.00 12.42 -19.98
CA ARG A 434 -7.83 13.30 -19.85
C ARG A 434 -8.01 14.68 -20.50
N GLN A 435 -8.65 14.75 -21.68
CA GLN A 435 -8.91 16.02 -22.38
C GLN A 435 -10.02 16.86 -21.72
N LYS A 436 -10.92 16.22 -20.98
CA LYS A 436 -11.93 16.93 -20.18
C LYS A 436 -11.30 17.51 -18.92
N LEU A 437 -10.34 16.79 -18.32
CA LEU A 437 -9.62 17.22 -17.12
C LEU A 437 -8.58 18.30 -17.45
N PHE A 438 -7.92 18.17 -18.60
CA PHE A 438 -6.83 19.05 -19.05
C PHE A 438 -7.06 19.46 -20.52
N PRO A 439 -8.04 20.33 -20.82
CA PRO A 439 -8.35 20.72 -22.19
C PRO A 439 -7.15 21.41 -22.86
N PRO A 440 -6.89 21.19 -24.17
CA PRO A 440 -5.71 21.65 -24.89
C PRO A 440 -5.54 23.18 -24.97
#